data_AF-A0A5C1B5C1-F1
#
_entry.id   AF-A0A5C1B5C1-F1
#
_cell.length_a   1.000
_cell.length_b   1.000
_cell.length_c   1.000
_cell.angle_alpha   90.00
_cell.angle_beta   90.00
_cell.angle_gamma   90.00
#
_symmetry.space_group_name_H-M   'P 1'
#
loop_
_entity.id
_entity.type
_entity.pdbx_description
1 polymer ?
#
loop_
_entity_poly.entity_id
_entity_poly.type
_entity_poly.pdbx_seq_one_letter_code
_entity_poly.pdbx_strand_id
1 'polypeptide(L)'
;MPIPRFFLLLPALFLGACAYHTSRSSAVVVTDTQGVVEGCTKLGVIDGKSDLHSVLLADTARDTIVTRLKIRGAEMGGSHVVSSAADIKWKGPDTSGTVYKCNR
;
A
#
# COMPACT_ATOMS: atom_id res chain seq x y z
N MET A 1 13.78 -45.53 -18.79
CA MET A 1 13.94 -44.78 -17.52
C MET A 1 12.73 -43.86 -17.37
N PRO A 2 11.82 -44.08 -16.41
CA PRO A 2 10.66 -43.23 -16.24
C PRO A 2 11.08 -41.88 -15.65
N ILE A 3 10.78 -40.79 -16.36
CA ILE A 3 11.01 -39.42 -15.88
C ILE A 3 10.14 -39.22 -14.63
N PRO A 4 10.72 -38.91 -13.46
CA PRO A 4 9.95 -38.77 -12.24
C PRO A 4 9.03 -37.54 -12.36
N ARG A 5 7.72 -37.78 -12.30
CA ARG A 5 6.63 -36.77 -12.36
C ARG A 5 6.78 -35.62 -11.35
N PHE A 6 7.72 -35.72 -10.42
CA PHE A 6 8.01 -34.72 -9.40
C PHE A 6 8.66 -33.45 -9.97
N PHE A 7 9.40 -33.55 -11.09
CA PHE A 7 10.09 -32.40 -11.67
C PHE A 7 9.18 -31.39 -12.38
N LEU A 8 7.94 -31.77 -12.70
CA LEU A 8 6.96 -30.89 -13.35
C LEU A 8 6.19 -30.00 -12.37
N LEU A 9 6.27 -30.26 -11.05
CA LEU A 9 5.53 -29.49 -10.03
C LEU A 9 6.37 -28.37 -9.39
N LEU A 10 7.69 -28.39 -9.57
CA LEU A 10 8.60 -27.37 -9.03
C LEU A 10 8.40 -25.96 -9.62
N PRO A 11 8.15 -25.79 -10.94
CA PRO A 11 7.95 -24.46 -11.52
C PRO A 11 6.68 -23.75 -11.01
N ALA A 12 5.67 -24.51 -10.60
CA ALA A 12 4.39 -23.97 -10.13
C ALA A 12 4.51 -23.27 -8.76
N LEU A 13 5.47 -23.67 -7.92
CA LEU A 13 5.70 -23.06 -6.61
C LEU A 13 6.33 -21.67 -6.70
N PHE A 14 7.12 -21.40 -7.74
CA PHE A 14 7.75 -20.09 -7.94
C PHE A 14 6.78 -18.99 -8.43
N LEU A 15 5.64 -19.36 -9.00
CA LEU A 15 4.63 -18.41 -9.48
C LEU A 15 3.76 -17.81 -8.36
N GLY A 16 3.81 -18.37 -7.14
CA GLY A 16 3.03 -17.89 -5.99
C GLY A 16 3.66 -16.72 -5.21
N ALA A 17 4.92 -16.36 -5.50
CA ALA A 17 5.68 -15.41 -4.67
C ALA A 17 5.52 -13.93 -5.07
N CYS A 18 4.80 -13.62 -6.16
CA CYS A 18 4.66 -12.24 -6.65
C CYS A 18 3.35 -11.55 -6.20
N ALA A 19 2.66 -12.04 -5.16
CA ALA A 19 1.41 -11.45 -4.66
C ALA A 19 1.65 -10.26 -3.71
N TYR A 20 2.33 -9.21 -4.17
CA TYR A 20 2.52 -7.96 -3.39
C TYR A 20 1.30 -7.02 -3.44
N HIS A 21 0.23 -7.42 -4.13
CA HIS A 21 -1.08 -6.77 -4.07
C HIS A 21 -2.08 -7.73 -3.41
N THR A 22 -2.25 -7.63 -2.09
CA THR A 22 -3.38 -8.29 -1.44
C THR A 22 -4.65 -7.52 -1.83
N SER A 23 -5.76 -8.22 -2.08
CA SER A 23 -7.06 -7.58 -2.38
C SER A 23 -7.44 -6.51 -1.34
N ARG A 24 -6.96 -6.68 -0.10
CA ARG A 24 -7.14 -5.73 1.01
C ARG A 24 -6.43 -4.39 0.79
N SER A 25 -5.21 -4.36 0.25
CA SER A 25 -4.51 -3.08 -0.02
C SER A 25 -5.09 -2.33 -1.22
N SER A 26 -5.67 -3.05 -2.19
CA SER A 26 -6.34 -2.41 -3.34
C SER A 26 -7.67 -1.73 -2.98
N ALA A 27 -8.30 -2.13 -1.88
CA ALA A 27 -9.53 -1.52 -1.37
C ALA A 27 -9.29 -0.24 -0.57
N VAL A 28 -8.04 0.03 -0.17
CA VAL A 28 -7.69 1.21 0.63
C VAL A 28 -7.57 2.43 -0.28
N VAL A 29 -8.40 3.43 -0.01
CA VAL A 29 -8.39 4.70 -0.73
C VAL A 29 -7.45 5.67 -0.01
N VAL A 30 -6.46 6.21 -0.71
CA VAL A 30 -5.59 7.28 -0.19
C VAL A 30 -6.09 8.60 -0.74
N THR A 31 -6.34 9.56 0.13
CA THR A 31 -6.90 10.88 -0.22
C THR A 31 -6.25 11.97 0.60
N ASP A 32 -6.25 13.21 0.10
CA ASP A 32 -5.84 14.39 0.88
C ASP A 32 -7.06 15.11 1.48
N THR A 33 -8.27 14.74 1.07
CA THR A 33 -9.49 15.43 1.49
C THR A 33 -10.10 14.78 2.73
N GLN A 34 -10.08 15.52 3.85
CA GLN A 34 -10.63 15.05 5.12
C GLN A 34 -12.16 14.84 5.09
N GLY A 35 -12.88 15.55 4.22
CA GLY A 35 -14.32 15.38 4.03
C GLY A 35 -14.74 13.95 3.65
N VAL A 36 -13.86 13.16 3.04
CA VAL A 36 -14.14 11.77 2.65
C VAL A 36 -14.18 10.82 3.86
N VAL A 37 -13.54 11.20 4.97
CA VAL A 37 -13.47 10.38 6.19
C VAL A 37 -14.34 10.95 7.33
N GLU A 38 -15.19 11.93 7.05
CA GLU A 38 -16.14 12.47 8.03
C GLU A 38 -17.12 11.37 8.47
N GLY A 39 -17.04 10.98 9.74
CA GLY A 39 -17.82 9.87 10.31
C GLY A 39 -17.09 8.52 10.37
N CYS A 40 -15.86 8.43 9.88
CA CYS A 40 -15.06 7.21 9.95
C CYS A 40 -14.24 7.14 11.26
N THR A 41 -14.00 5.93 11.75
CA THR A 41 -13.21 5.72 12.97
C THR A 41 -11.73 5.85 12.67
N LYS A 42 -11.02 6.75 13.37
CA LYS A 42 -9.57 6.85 13.30
C LYS A 42 -8.93 5.61 13.93
N LEU A 43 -8.11 4.90 13.16
CA LEU A 43 -7.38 3.72 13.64
C LEU A 43 -5.96 4.05 14.11
N GLY A 44 -5.31 5.03 13.50
CA GLY A 44 -3.94 5.41 13.85
C GLY A 44 -3.22 6.17 12.75
N VAL A 45 -1.94 6.46 12.98
CA VAL A 45 -1.05 7.12 12.02
C VAL A 45 -0.01 6.11 11.55
N ILE A 46 0.27 6.11 10.24
CA ILE A 46 1.24 5.24 9.57
C ILE A 46 2.23 6.10 8.79
N ASP A 47 3.40 5.54 8.53
CA ASP A 47 4.44 6.18 7.72
C ASP A 47 4.70 5.32 6.47
N GLY A 48 4.72 5.95 5.29
CA GLY A 48 5.04 5.34 4.01
C GLY A 48 6.53 5.40 3.63
N LYS A 49 7.40 5.93 4.50
CA LYS A 49 8.84 6.10 4.23
C LYS A 49 9.54 4.80 3.85
N SER A 50 10.52 4.94 2.95
CA SER A 50 11.43 3.87 2.52
C SER A 50 12.72 3.96 3.32
N ASP A 51 13.19 2.84 3.87
CA ASP A 51 14.57 2.74 4.32
C ASP A 51 15.56 2.55 3.16
N LEU A 52 15.06 2.21 1.95
CA LEU A 52 15.91 2.22 0.75
C LEU A 52 16.29 3.66 0.38
N HIS A 53 17.58 3.98 0.51
CA HIS A 53 18.23 5.20 0.04
C HIS A 53 18.38 5.25 -1.49
N SER A 54 17.29 5.07 -2.23
CA SER A 54 17.28 5.34 -3.66
C SER A 54 16.88 6.79 -3.91
N VAL A 55 17.67 7.50 -4.71
CA VAL A 55 17.29 8.79 -5.27
C VAL A 55 16.21 8.51 -6.32
N LEU A 56 14.96 8.47 -5.89
CA LEU A 56 13.80 8.32 -6.77
C LEU A 56 13.39 9.69 -7.29
N LEU A 57 12.93 9.73 -8.55
CA LEU A 57 12.19 10.87 -9.07
C LEU A 57 10.95 11.11 -8.18
N ALA A 58 10.58 12.38 -7.99
CA ALA A 58 9.51 12.76 -7.06
C ALA A 58 8.19 12.01 -7.32
N ASP A 59 7.84 11.80 -8.59
CA ASP A 59 6.65 11.05 -8.99
C ASP A 59 6.72 9.57 -8.58
N THR A 60 7.87 8.93 -8.82
CA THR A 60 8.10 7.52 -8.41
C THR A 60 8.13 7.37 -6.90
N ALA A 61 8.71 8.35 -6.20
CA ALA A 61 8.70 8.40 -4.75
C ALA A 61 7.25 8.48 -4.22
N ARG A 62 6.45 9.40 -4.76
CA ARG A 62 5.04 9.57 -4.41
C ARG A 62 4.26 8.27 -4.59
N ASP A 63 4.35 7.65 -5.76
CA ASP A 63 3.60 6.42 -6.05
C ASP A 63 4.03 5.26 -5.13
N THR A 64 5.32 5.18 -4.79
CA THR A 64 5.83 4.21 -3.83
C THR A 64 5.27 4.45 -2.42
N ILE A 65 5.24 5.70 -1.98
CA ILE A 65 4.69 6.09 -0.67
C ILE A 65 3.19 5.78 -0.60
N VAL A 66 2.42 6.19 -1.61
CA VAL A 66 0.98 5.91 -1.69
C VAL A 66 0.73 4.41 -1.65
N THR A 67 1.51 3.62 -2.38
CA THR A 67 1.39 2.16 -2.37
C THR A 67 1.65 1.58 -0.98
N ARG A 68 2.67 2.06 -0.26
CA ARG A 68 2.93 1.58 1.10
C ARG A 68 1.89 2.02 2.11
N LEU A 69 1.37 3.24 1.98
CA LEU A 69 0.27 3.73 2.80
C LEU A 69 -0.97 2.84 2.64
N LYS A 70 -1.26 2.38 1.41
CA LYS A 70 -2.34 1.40 1.16
C LYS A 70 -2.08 0.06 1.84
N ILE A 71 -0.85 -0.46 1.76
CA ILE A 71 -0.49 -1.74 2.39
C ILE A 71 -0.64 -1.64 3.90
N ARG A 72 -0.01 -0.64 4.54
CA ARG A 72 -0.07 -0.45 6.00
C ARG A 72 -1.48 -0.12 6.49
N GLY A 73 -2.22 0.69 5.72
CA GLY A 73 -3.63 0.97 6.01
C GLY A 73 -4.49 -0.30 5.99
N ALA A 74 -4.24 -1.21 5.04
CA ALA A 74 -4.92 -2.49 4.96
C ALA A 74 -4.51 -3.47 6.06
N GLU A 75 -3.24 -3.49 6.45
CA GLU A 75 -2.74 -4.28 7.59
C GLU A 75 -3.43 -3.87 8.90
N MET A 76 -3.70 -2.58 9.07
CA MET A 76 -4.48 -2.06 10.20
C MET A 76 -5.99 -2.30 10.09
N GLY A 77 -6.48 -2.85 8.97
CA GLY A 77 -7.92 -3.03 8.73
C GLY A 77 -8.67 -1.72 8.43
N GLY A 78 -7.97 -0.69 7.99
CA GLY A 78 -8.55 0.55 7.51
C GLY A 78 -9.10 0.42 6.10
N SER A 79 -9.99 1.36 5.73
CA SER A 79 -10.52 1.48 4.37
C SER A 79 -10.05 2.76 3.69
N HIS A 80 -9.68 3.78 4.45
CA HIS A 80 -9.23 5.08 3.95
C HIS A 80 -7.95 5.50 4.64
N VAL A 81 -7.06 6.18 3.93
CA VAL A 81 -5.86 6.81 4.47
C VAL A 81 -5.81 8.25 4.02
N VAL A 82 -5.80 9.18 4.97
CA VAL A 82 -5.63 10.60 4.69
C VAL A 82 -4.15 10.94 4.72
N SER A 83 -3.60 11.43 3.61
CA SER A 83 -2.18 11.72 3.45
C SER A 83 -1.95 12.80 2.39
N SER A 84 -1.06 13.74 2.69
CA SER A 84 -0.63 14.79 1.75
C SER A 84 0.06 14.22 0.50
N ALA A 85 0.64 13.02 0.59
CA ALA A 85 1.18 12.28 -0.55
C ALA A 85 0.13 11.95 -1.64
N ALA A 86 -1.17 12.05 -1.33
CA ALA A 86 -2.22 11.90 -2.33
C ALA A 86 -2.35 13.12 -3.25
N ASP A 87 -1.91 14.31 -2.82
CA ASP A 87 -1.94 15.53 -3.64
C ASP A 87 -0.98 15.36 -4.84
N ILE A 88 -1.43 15.82 -6.01
CA ILE A 88 -0.61 15.89 -7.23
C ILE A 88 0.49 16.95 -7.12
N LYS A 89 0.32 17.93 -6.22
CA LYS A 89 1.29 18.99 -5.94
C LYS A 89 2.26 18.63 -4.81
N TRP A 90 2.27 17.38 -4.37
CA TRP A 90 3.09 16.93 -3.26
C TRP A 90 4.59 17.15 -3.53
N LYS A 91 5.29 17.79 -2.59
CA LYS A 91 6.69 18.22 -2.72
C LYS A 91 7.70 17.39 -1.93
N GLY A 92 7.29 16.26 -1.36
CA GLY A 92 8.24 15.32 -0.74
C GLY A 92 8.43 15.32 0.78
N PRO A 93 8.03 16.30 1.61
CA PRO A 93 8.43 16.27 3.01
C PRO A 93 7.58 15.32 3.86
N ASP A 94 6.30 15.17 3.54
CA ASP A 94 5.36 14.42 4.37
C ASP A 94 4.99 13.09 3.71
N THR A 95 5.33 12.01 4.40
CA THR A 95 5.14 10.63 3.96
C THR A 95 4.16 9.89 4.88
N SER A 96 3.62 10.61 5.86
CA SER A 96 2.72 10.07 6.87
C SER A 96 1.29 10.06 6.36
N GLY A 97 0.51 9.11 6.86
CA GLY A 97 -0.92 9.02 6.58
C GLY A 97 -1.69 8.63 7.83
N THR A 98 -2.89 9.17 8.00
CA THR A 98 -3.80 8.75 9.06
C THR A 98 -4.79 7.74 8.50
N VAL A 99 -4.84 6.55 9.12
CA VAL A 99 -5.72 5.46 8.73
C VAL A 99 -7.09 5.63 9.38
N TYR A 100 -8.13 5.50 8.57
CA TYR A 100 -9.52 5.51 8.98
C TYR A 100 -10.23 4.23 8.54
N LYS A 101 -11.15 3.77 9.38
CA LYS A 101 -12.09 2.71 9.08
C LYS A 101 -13.47 3.31 8.95
N CYS A 102 -13.93 3.39 7.71
CA CYS A 102 -15.32 3.69 7.42
C CYS A 102 -16.09 2.37 7.45
N ASN A 103 -17.01 2.24 8.42
CA ASN A 103 -18.08 1.24 8.32
C ASN A 103 -19.09 1.81 7.33
N ARG A 104 -19.02 1.35 6.09
CA ARG A 104 -20.14 1.53 5.18
C ARG A 104 -21.25 0.54 5.54
#